data_AF-A0A2N5ZKP2-F1
#
_entry.id   AF-A0A2N5ZKP2-F1
#
_cell.length_a   1.000
_cell.length_b   1.000
_cell.length_c   1.000
_cell.angle_alpha   90.00
_cell.angle_beta   90.00
_cell.angle_gamma   90.00
#
_symmetry.space_group_name_H-M   'P 1'
#
loop_
_entity.id
_entity.type
_entity.pdbx_description
1 polymer ?
#
loop_
_entity_poly.entity_id
_entity_poly.type
_entity_poly.pdbx_seq_one_letter_code
_entity_poly.pdbx_strand_id
1 'polypeptide(L)' 'MVYANVYQSEEIIAFDPETGKVIKRINCSEIVPKGYEKENDNVLNGIAYNKDNDHYFVTGKRWPSLFEVKFIKK' A
#
# COMPACT_ATOMS: atom_id res chain seq x y z
N MET A 1 2.58 12.77 8.19
CA MET A 1 1.86 11.47 8.16
C MET A 1 2.75 10.46 7.47
N VAL A 2 2.87 9.27 8.04
CA VAL A 2 3.67 8.18 7.48
C VAL A 2 2.72 7.10 6.97
N TYR A 3 3.00 6.59 5.78
CA TYR A 3 2.31 5.43 5.21
C TYR A 3 3.15 4.18 5.41
N ALA A 4 2.55 3.09 5.86
CA ALA A 4 3.25 1.83 6.09
C ALA A 4 2.43 0.65 5.56
N ASN A 5 3.12 -0.28 4.91
CA ASN A 5 2.58 -1.60 4.63
C ASN A 5 2.46 -2.39 5.94
N VAL A 6 1.40 -3.18 6.07
CA VAL A 6 1.28 -4.18 7.13
C VAL A 6 1.68 -5.53 6.54
N TYR A 7 2.74 -6.15 7.09
CA TYR A 7 3.25 -7.41 6.54
C TYR A 7 2.18 -8.51 6.56
N GLN A 8 2.09 -9.27 5.47
CA GLN A 8 1.04 -10.28 5.25
C GLN A 8 -0.40 -9.74 5.26
N SER A 9 -0.57 -8.45 4.97
CA SER A 9 -1.88 -7.83 4.79
C SER A 9 -1.94 -7.08 3.46
N GLU A 10 -3.15 -6.95 2.93
CA GLU A 10 -3.46 -6.12 1.74
C GLU A 10 -3.81 -4.69 2.14
N GLU A 11 -3.43 -4.26 3.35
CA GLU A 11 -3.71 -2.93 3.89
C GLU A 11 -2.46 -2.05 3.96
N ILE A 12 -2.64 -0.78 3.64
CA ILE A 12 -1.72 0.31 4.01
C ILE A 12 -2.36 1.11 5.13
N ILE A 13 -1.60 1.37 6.19
CA ILE A 13 -1.99 2.31 7.25
C ILE A 13 -1.34 3.66 7.02
N ALA A 14 -2.07 4.73 7.35
CA ALA A 14 -1.50 6.06 7.52
C ALA A 14 -1.59 6.43 8.99
N PHE A 15 -0.45 6.76 9.60
CA PHE A 15 -0.37 7.10 11.02
C PHE A 15 0.38 8.41 11.26
N ASP A 16 0.07 9.00 12.40
CA ASP A 16 0.80 10.14 12.93
C ASP A 16 2.15 9.66 13.51
N PRO A 17 3.30 10.12 12.98
CA PRO A 17 4.60 9.70 13.48
C PRO A 17 4.91 10.19 14.90
N GLU A 18 4.25 11.25 15.39
CA GLU A 18 4.49 11.78 16.74
C GLU A 18 3.75 10.97 17.80
N THR A 19 2.50 10.56 17.50
CA THR A 19 1.64 9.86 18.46
C THR A 19 1.52 8.35 18.23
N GLY A 20 1.91 7.86 17.05
CA GLY A 20 1.71 6.48 16.60
C GLY A 20 0.26 6.13 16.28
N LYS A 21 -0.68 7.08 16.39
CA LYS A 21 -2.10 6.82 16.16
C LYS A 21 -2.38 6.59 14.67
N VAL A 22 -3.03 5.48 14.35
CA VAL A 22 -3.53 5.21 12.99
C VAL A 22 -4.70 6.14 12.69
N ILE A 23 -4.58 6.90 11.60
CA ILE A 23 -5.57 7.88 11.13
C ILE A 23 -6.38 7.33 9.97
N LYS A 24 -5.76 6.50 9.12
CA LYS A 24 -6.42 5.88 7.96
C LYS A 24 -5.98 4.44 7.78
N ARG A 25 -6.89 3.64 7.24
CA ARG A 25 -6.65 2.29 6.71
C ARG A 25 -7.08 2.29 5.24
N ILE A 26 -6.22 1.80 4.37
CA ILE A 26 -6.39 1.82 2.92
C ILE A 26 -6.40 0.38 2.45
N ASN A 27 -7.55 -0.07 1.96
CA ASN A 27 -7.69 -1.40 1.37
C ASN A 27 -7.07 -1.42 -0.04
N CYS A 28 -6.09 -2.29 -0.26
CA CYS A 28 -5.41 -2.49 -1.54
C CYS A 28 -5.71 -3.86 -2.17
N SER A 29 -6.73 -4.59 -1.70
CA SER A 29 -7.07 -5.94 -2.20
C SER A 29 -7.29 -5.98 -3.72
N GLU A 30 -7.86 -4.91 -4.28
CA GLU A 30 -8.18 -4.82 -5.72
C GLU A 30 -6.96 -4.74 -6.64
N ILE A 31 -5.79 -4.38 -6.12
CA ILE A 31 -4.56 -4.26 -6.91
C ILE A 31 -3.59 -5.44 -6.72
N VAL A 32 -3.93 -6.40 -5.85
CA VAL A 32 -3.13 -7.61 -5.67
C VAL A 32 -3.23 -8.47 -6.93
N PRO A 33 -2.09 -8.79 -7.59
CA PRO A 33 -2.13 -9.61 -8.80
C PRO A 33 -2.66 -11.01 -8.50
N LYS A 34 -3.63 -11.47 -9.30
CA LYS A 34 -4.21 -12.82 -9.17
C LYS A 34 -3.12 -13.89 -9.24
N GLY A 35 -3.17 -14.85 -8.33
CA GLY A 35 -2.19 -15.93 -8.19
C GLY A 35 -0.99 -15.58 -7.31
N TYR A 36 -0.78 -14.32 -6.94
CA TYR A 36 0.30 -13.92 -6.04
C TYR A 36 -0.13 -13.96 -4.56
N GLU A 37 -1.44 -13.95 -4.29
CA GLU A 37 -2.00 -14.01 -2.93
C GLU A 37 -1.71 -15.33 -2.18
N LYS A 38 -1.23 -16.37 -2.88
CA LYS A 38 -1.10 -17.74 -2.33
C LYS A 38 0.33 -18.14 -2.00
N GLU A 39 1.32 -17.34 -2.38
CA GLU A 39 2.72 -17.64 -2.14
C GLU A 39 3.25 -16.88 -0.93
N ASN A 40 4.01 -17.58 -0.08
CA ASN A 40 4.71 -16.94 1.02
C ASN A 40 5.62 -15.82 0.48
N ASP A 41 5.54 -14.66 1.13
CA ASP A 41 6.32 -13.45 0.86
C ASP A 41 5.98 -12.68 -0.44
N ASN A 42 5.03 -13.11 -1.27
CA ASN A 42 4.57 -12.34 -2.45
C ASN A 42 3.54 -11.26 -2.06
N VAL A 43 3.92 -10.43 -1.09
CA VAL A 43 3.02 -9.53 -0.38
C VAL A 43 3.09 -8.10 -0.89
N LEU A 44 2.02 -7.34 -0.63
CA LEU A 44 2.00 -5.88 -0.72
C LEU A 44 3.17 -5.29 0.09
N ASN A 45 4.07 -4.59 -0.60
CA ASN A 45 5.27 -4.00 0.00
C ASN A 45 5.93 -3.03 -0.99
N GLY A 46 6.09 -1.78 -0.57
CA GLY A 46 6.64 -0.72 -1.41
C GLY A 46 5.59 0.35 -1.68
N ILE A 47 5.88 1.57 -1.22
CA ILE A 47 5.05 2.75 -1.37
C ILE A 47 5.99 3.91 -1.72
N ALA A 48 5.71 4.62 -2.80
CA ALA A 48 6.39 5.86 -3.15
C ALA A 48 5.37 6.97 -3.40
N TYR A 49 5.63 8.18 -2.91
CA TYR A 49 4.77 9.33 -3.12
C TYR A 49 5.30 10.18 -4.28
N ASN A 50 4.41 10.51 -5.23
CA ASN A 50 4.68 11.46 -6.29
C ASN A 50 4.12 12.83 -5.91
N LYS A 51 5.00 13.74 -5.51
CA LYS A 51 4.63 15.11 -5.10
C LYS A 51 4.10 15.98 -6.26
N ASP A 52 4.39 15.63 -7.50
CA ASP A 52 4.07 16.49 -8.65
C ASP A 52 2.59 16.39 -9.06
N ASN A 53 1.94 15.25 -8.77
CA ASN A 53 0.53 14.99 -9.10
C ASN A 53 -0.31 14.45 -7.93
N ASP A 54 0.25 14.38 -6.71
CA ASP A 54 -0.39 13.84 -5.51
C ASP A 54 -0.87 12.39 -5.65
N HIS A 55 -0.16 11.59 -6.45
CA HIS A 55 -0.38 10.16 -6.58
C HIS A 55 0.65 9.35 -5.79
N TYR A 56 0.39 8.06 -5.68
CA TYR A 56 1.27 7.09 -5.03
C TYR A 56 1.59 5.98 -6.01
N PHE A 57 2.82 5.49 -5.98
CA PHE A 57 3.16 4.22 -6.60
C PHE A 57 3.14 3.12 -5.54
N VAL A 58 2.43 2.04 -5.81
CA VAL A 58 2.28 0.90 -4.92
C VAL A 58 2.57 -0.38 -5.68
N THR A 59 3.31 -1.29 -5.03
CA THR A 59 3.67 -2.61 -5.58
C THR A 59 3.85 -3.62 -4.44
N GLY A 60 4.37 -4.80 -4.76
CA GLY A 60 4.66 -5.86 -3.82
C GLY A 60 5.93 -6.61 -4.16
N LYS A 61 6.37 -7.44 -3.22
CA LYS A 61 7.52 -8.32 -3.43
C LYS A 61 7.20 -9.28 -4.57
N ARG A 62 8.07 -9.30 -5.57
CA ARG A 62 7.97 -10.14 -6.78
C ARG A 62 6.73 -9.91 -7.63
N TRP A 63 5.94 -8.88 -7.37
CA TRP A 63 4.80 -8.56 -8.23
C TRP A 63 5.28 -8.27 -9.65
N PRO A 64 4.53 -8.70 -10.69
CA PRO A 64 4.88 -8.44 -12.08
C PRO A 64 4.54 -7.00 -12.50
N SER A 65 3.94 -6.21 -11.61
CA SER A 65 3.37 -4.90 -11.88
C SER A 65 3.56 -3.92 -10.72
N LEU A 66 3.61 -2.64 -11.09
CA LEU A 66 3.58 -1.49 -10.20
C LEU A 66 2.41 -0.60 -10.62
N PHE A 67 1.66 -0.08 -9.65
CA PHE A 67 0.45 0.69 -9.87
C PHE A 67 0.65 2.14 -9.44
N GLU A 68 0.26 3.08 -10.27
CA GLU A 68 0.01 4.46 -9.86
C GLU A 68 -1.43 4.56 -9.35
N VAL A 69 -1.63 5.03 -8.12
CA VAL A 69 -2.91 5.06 -7.42
C VAL A 69 -3.16 6.40 -6.75
N LYS A 70 -4.44 6.71 -6.53
CA LYS A 70 -4.89 7.83 -5.70
C LYS A 70 -5.78 7.30 -4.59
N PHE A 71 -5.50 7.69 -3.35
CA PHE A 71 -6.33 7.31 -2.21
C PHE A 71 -7.56 8.22 -2.13
N ILE A 72 -8.74 7.64 -2.30
CA ILE A 72 -10.02 8.35 -2.20
C ILE A 72 -10.69 8.08 -0.85
N LYS A 73 -11.45 9.05 -0.34
CA LYS A 73 -12.43 8.77 0.72
C LYS A 73 -13.63 8.06 0.09
N LYS A 74 -14.14 7.05 0.79
CA LYS A 74 -15.46 6.49 0.50
C LYS A 74 -16.55 7.46 0.95
#